data_AF-A0AA37NH87-F1
#
_entry.id   AF-A0AA37NH87-F1
#
_cell.length_a   1.000
_cell.length_b   1.000
_cell.length_c   1.000
_cell.angle_alpha   90.00
_cell.angle_beta   90.00
_cell.angle_gamma   90.00
#
_symmetry.space_group_name_H-M   'P 1'
#
loop_
_entity.id
_entity.type
_entity.pdbx_description
1 polymer ?
#
loop_
_entity_poly.entity_id
_entity_poly.type
_entity_poly.pdbx_seq_one_letter_code
_entity_poly.pdbx_strand_id
1 'polypeptide(L)'
;MRKMIKIESSSFAALVRSYKKSLNMLAVLQHICEDNSVELSMLPDEVCELIGLEPAEIEKQRLNGRLRFAEEENGTRHYSIVDIINLKDSIDSRRINRQVEELSFEETD
;
A
#
# COMPACT_ATOMS: atom_id res chain seq x y z
N MET A 1 -25.47 20.23 2.28
CA MET A 1 -24.57 20.74 1.22
C MET A 1 -23.68 19.60 0.76
N ARG A 2 -23.53 19.37 -0.55
CA ARG A 2 -22.62 18.33 -1.06
C ARG A 2 -21.23 18.92 -1.20
N LYS A 3 -20.22 18.19 -0.73
CA LYS A 3 -18.81 18.53 -0.96
C LYS A 3 -18.38 18.02 -2.33
N MET A 4 -17.74 18.86 -3.14
CA MET A 4 -17.29 18.51 -4.49
C MET A 4 -15.77 18.66 -4.64
N ILE A 5 -15.18 17.87 -5.53
CA ILE A 5 -13.76 17.93 -5.94
C ILE A 5 -13.72 18.00 -7.46
N LYS A 6 -12.97 18.96 -8.00
CA LYS A 6 -12.72 19.07 -9.44
C LYS A 6 -11.53 18.19 -9.83
N ILE A 7 -11.72 17.32 -10.82
CA ILE A 7 -10.69 16.40 -11.31
C ILE A 7 -10.36 16.73 -12.76
N GLU A 8 -9.07 16.78 -13.10
CA GLU A 8 -8.62 16.88 -14.49
C GLU A 8 -8.72 15.53 -15.22
N SER A 9 -9.50 15.48 -16.30
CA SER A 9 -9.86 14.22 -16.98
C SER A 9 -8.67 13.47 -17.58
N SER A 10 -7.69 14.18 -18.15
CA SER A 10 -6.49 13.59 -18.76
C SER A 10 -5.57 12.95 -17.71
N SER A 11 -5.32 13.67 -16.61
CA SER A 11 -4.53 13.22 -15.46
C SER A 11 -5.19 12.00 -14.79
N PHE A 12 -6.51 12.03 -14.61
CA PHE A 12 -7.26 10.90 -14.07
C PHE A 12 -7.19 9.67 -14.99
N ALA A 13 -7.38 9.84 -16.29
CA ALA A 13 -7.26 8.73 -17.24
C ALA A 13 -5.84 8.14 -17.28
N ALA A 14 -4.79 8.96 -17.10
CA ALA A 14 -3.41 8.48 -16.97
C ALA A 14 -3.22 7.68 -15.69
N LEU A 15 -3.75 8.17 -14.56
CA LEU A 15 -3.71 7.48 -13.27
C LEU A 15 -4.37 6.10 -13.34
N VAL A 16 -5.59 6.01 -13.87
CA VAL A 16 -6.33 4.75 -14.01
C VAL A 16 -5.56 3.73 -14.88
N ARG A 17 -4.91 4.19 -15.96
CA ARG A 17 -4.06 3.33 -16.79
C ARG A 17 -2.84 2.81 -16.05
N SER A 18 -2.18 3.67 -15.26
CA SER A 18 -1.04 3.27 -14.43
C SER A 18 -1.45 2.23 -13.40
N TYR A 19 -2.55 2.49 -12.68
CA TYR A 19 -3.09 1.57 -11.68
C TYR A 19 -3.42 0.19 -12.26
N LYS A 20 -4.06 0.14 -13.44
CA LYS A 20 -4.34 -1.12 -14.14
C LYS A 20 -3.06 -1.90 -14.49
N LYS A 21 -1.97 -1.22 -14.88
CA LYS A 21 -0.69 -1.89 -15.14
C LYS A 21 -0.11 -2.53 -13.88
N SER A 22 -0.15 -1.81 -12.75
CA SER A 22 0.32 -2.35 -11.47
C SER A 22 -0.49 -3.55 -11.00
N LEU A 23 -1.83 -3.52 -11.14
CA LEU A 23 -2.68 -4.67 -10.83
C LEU A 23 -2.36 -5.89 -11.70
N ASN A 24 -2.14 -5.69 -13.00
CA ASN A 24 -1.73 -6.78 -13.89
C ASN A 24 -0.37 -7.36 -13.49
N MET A 25 0.58 -6.52 -13.09
CA MET A 25 1.89 -6.97 -12.63
C MET A 25 1.78 -7.81 -11.35
N LEU A 26 0.96 -7.37 -10.38
CA LEU A 26 0.70 -8.13 -9.17
C LEU A 26 0.08 -9.50 -9.48
N ALA A 27 -0.90 -9.56 -10.39
CA ALA A 27 -1.52 -10.81 -10.81
C ALA A 27 -0.51 -11.78 -11.45
N VAL A 28 0.41 -11.28 -12.29
CA VAL A 28 1.47 -12.10 -12.88
C VAL A 28 2.42 -12.63 -11.80
N LEU A 29 2.83 -11.80 -10.85
CA LEU A 29 3.71 -12.23 -9.76
C LEU A 29 3.03 -13.27 -8.85
N GLN A 30 1.76 -13.06 -8.51
CA GLN A 30 0.96 -14.03 -7.75
C GLN A 30 0.90 -15.38 -8.46
N HIS A 31 0.62 -15.39 -9.76
CA HIS A 31 0.57 -16.62 -10.54
C HIS A 31 1.93 -17.35 -10.54
N ILE A 32 3.04 -16.62 -10.75
CA ILE A 32 4.39 -17.21 -10.68
C ILE A 32 4.65 -17.82 -9.30
N CYS A 33 4.26 -17.12 -8.23
CA CYS A 33 4.44 -17.58 -6.86
C CYS A 33 3.63 -18.84 -6.55
N GLU A 34 2.37 -18.89 -6.98
CA GLU A 34 1.50 -20.07 -6.86
C GLU A 34 2.12 -21.28 -7.60
N ASP A 35 2.53 -21.11 -8.85
CA ASP A 35 3.12 -22.17 -9.67
C ASP A 35 4.42 -22.74 -9.07
N ASN A 36 5.20 -21.88 -8.39
CA ASN A 36 6.48 -22.26 -7.78
C ASN A 36 6.37 -22.60 -6.28
N SER A 37 5.17 -22.54 -5.68
CA SER A 37 4.96 -22.74 -4.25
C SER A 37 5.86 -21.85 -3.36
N VAL A 38 6.02 -20.58 -3.77
CA VAL A 38 6.78 -19.57 -3.02
C VAL A 38 5.89 -18.41 -2.63
N GLU A 39 6.21 -17.72 -1.53
CA GLU A 39 5.49 -16.51 -1.11
C GLU A 39 6.30 -15.25 -1.40
N LEU A 40 5.61 -14.18 -1.81
CA LEU A 40 6.21 -12.86 -1.91
C LEU A 40 6.40 -12.27 -0.52
N SER A 41 7.64 -11.94 -0.20
CA SER A 41 8.01 -11.30 1.05
C SER A 41 9.09 -10.24 0.83
N MET A 42 9.37 -9.46 1.87
CA MET A 42 10.30 -8.33 1.82
C MET A 42 11.06 -8.21 3.15
N LEU A 43 12.32 -7.78 3.09
CA LEU A 43 13.15 -7.57 4.28
C LEU A 43 12.70 -6.34 5.08
N PRO A 44 12.99 -6.27 6.40
CA PRO A 44 12.52 -5.17 7.24
C PRO A 44 12.96 -3.80 6.74
N ASP A 45 14.20 -3.65 6.29
CA ASP A 45 14.74 -2.37 5.82
C ASP A 45 14.06 -1.92 4.51
N GLU A 46 13.81 -2.86 3.59
CA GLU A 46 13.06 -2.60 2.36
C GLU A 46 11.61 -2.20 2.65
N VAL A 47 10.99 -2.81 3.66
CA VAL A 47 9.64 -2.41 4.13
C VAL A 47 9.66 -1.01 4.71
N CYS A 48 10.67 -0.66 5.51
CA CYS A 48 10.81 0.69 6.06
C CYS A 48 10.93 1.73 4.94
N GLU A 49 11.77 1.47 3.92
CA GLU A 49 11.93 2.35 2.76
C GLU A 49 10.63 2.49 1.96
N LEU A 50 9.96 1.37 1.66
CA LEU A 50 8.74 1.36 0.86
C LEU A 50 7.58 2.07 1.56
N ILE A 51 7.39 1.82 2.86
CA ILE A 51 6.30 2.42 3.63
C ILE A 51 6.63 3.86 4.05
N GLY A 52 7.92 4.18 4.20
CA GLY A 52 8.38 5.45 4.74
C GLY A 52 8.14 5.56 6.24
N LEU A 53 8.36 4.46 6.96
CA LEU A 53 8.24 4.39 8.43
C LEU A 53 9.57 3.94 9.05
N GLU A 54 9.85 4.49 10.22
CA GLU A 54 10.99 4.05 11.03
C GLU A 54 10.83 2.60 11.51
N PRO A 55 11.93 1.86 11.73
CA PRO A 55 11.88 0.47 12.18
C PRO A 55 11.01 0.24 13.43
N ALA A 56 11.03 1.18 14.38
CA ALA A 56 10.23 1.10 15.60
C ALA A 56 8.72 1.15 15.32
N GLU A 57 8.28 1.89 14.31
CA GLU A 57 6.86 1.96 13.95
C GLU A 57 6.44 0.71 13.16
N ILE A 58 7.31 0.16 12.29
CA ILE A 58 7.08 -1.14 11.65
C ILE A 58 6.88 -2.24 12.71
N GLU A 59 7.75 -2.28 13.72
CA GLU A 59 7.64 -3.26 14.81
C GLU A 59 6.33 -3.11 15.60
N LYS A 60 5.86 -1.87 15.80
CA LYS A 60 4.55 -1.63 16.41
C LYS A 60 3.40 -2.12 15.53
N GLN A 61 3.47 -1.95 14.21
CA GLN A 61 2.45 -2.50 13.29
C GLN A 61 2.43 -4.03 13.35
N ARG A 62 3.60 -4.67 13.43
CA ARG A 62 3.75 -6.12 13.63
C ARG A 62 3.13 -6.58 14.95
N LEU A 63 3.46 -5.93 16.07
CA LEU A 63 2.90 -6.23 17.39
C LEU A 63 1.37 -6.07 17.44
N ASN A 64 0.82 -5.15 16.64
CA ASN A 64 -0.61 -4.97 16.48
C ASN A 64 -1.26 -5.96 15.50
N GLY A 65 -0.52 -6.95 15.00
CA GLY A 65 -1.01 -8.00 14.10
C GLY A 65 -1.24 -7.56 12.66
N ARG A 66 -0.74 -6.39 12.26
CA ARG A 66 -0.90 -5.85 10.89
C ARG A 66 0.17 -6.32 9.91
N LEU A 67 1.27 -6.87 10.42
CA LEU A 67 2.37 -7.39 9.62
C LEU A 67 2.74 -8.79 10.10
N ARG A 68 2.47 -9.80 9.30
CA ARG A 68 2.98 -11.16 9.48
C ARG A 68 4.37 -11.28 8.85
N PHE A 69 5.17 -12.17 9.41
CA PHE A 69 6.50 -12.47 8.91
C PHE A 69 6.78 -13.97 8.95
N ALA A 70 7.64 -14.42 8.05
CA ALA A 70 8.37 -15.68 8.16
C ALA A 70 9.78 -15.39 8.69
N GLU A 71 10.38 -16.35 9.39
CA GLU A 71 11.76 -16.22 9.90
C GLU A 71 12.61 -17.35 9.31
N GLU A 72 13.76 -16.99 8.75
CA GLU A 72 14.77 -17.93 8.27
C GLU A 72 15.55 -18.54 9.45
N GLU A 73 16.29 -19.64 9.21
CA GLU A 73 17.12 -20.28 10.25
C GLU A 73 18.19 -19.36 10.85
N ASN A 74 18.64 -18.36 10.08
CA ASN A 74 19.62 -17.36 10.52
C ASN A 74 18.99 -16.22 11.36
N GLY A 75 17.67 -16.24 11.59
CA GLY A 75 16.92 -15.22 12.31
C GLY A 75 16.45 -14.03 11.46
N THR A 76 16.70 -14.03 10.15
CA THR A 76 16.23 -12.99 9.23
C THR A 76 14.72 -13.09 9.06
N ARG A 77 14.02 -11.96 9.23
CA ARG A 77 12.57 -11.90 9.08
C ARG A 77 12.18 -11.38 7.72
N HIS A 78 11.13 -11.95 7.16
CA HIS A 78 10.57 -11.60 5.87
C HIS A 78 9.09 -11.29 6.03
N TYR A 79 8.70 -10.03 5.80
CA TYR A 79 7.32 -9.59 5.96
C TYR A 79 6.47 -9.91 4.72
N SER A 80 5.22 -10.29 4.95
CA SER A 80 4.27 -10.63 3.87
C SER A 80 3.95 -9.41 2.99
N ILE A 81 4.11 -9.54 1.66
CA ILE A 81 3.77 -8.46 0.71
C ILE A 81 2.29 -8.06 0.80
N VAL A 82 1.38 -8.99 1.07
CA VAL A 82 -0.05 -8.69 1.20
C VAL A 82 -0.29 -7.74 2.37
N ASP A 83 0.35 -8.00 3.51
CA ASP A 83 0.22 -7.18 4.70
C ASP A 83 0.88 -5.81 4.52
N ILE A 84 2.02 -5.75 3.82
CA ILE A 84 2.71 -4.50 3.44
C ILE A 84 1.81 -3.62 2.56
N ILE A 85 1.19 -4.20 1.52
CA ILE A 85 0.26 -3.48 0.63
C ILE A 85 -0.91 -2.91 1.42
N ASN A 86 -1.55 -3.73 2.27
CA ASN A 86 -2.68 -3.30 3.10
C ASN A 86 -2.29 -2.20 4.08
N LEU A 87 -1.11 -2.29 4.70
CA LEU A 87 -0.61 -1.28 5.62
C LEU A 87 -0.33 0.04 4.88
N LYS A 88 0.32 -0.02 3.71
CA LYS A 88 0.62 1.16 2.89
C LYS A 88 -0.66 1.83 2.41
N ASP A 89 -1.62 1.06 1.92
CA ASP A 89 -2.93 1.56 1.50
C ASP A 89 -3.68 2.24 2.65
N SER A 90 -3.64 1.67 3.86
CA SER A 90 -4.23 2.27 5.06
C SER A 90 -3.56 3.60 5.46
N ILE A 91 -2.25 3.72 5.27
CA ILE A 91 -1.51 4.97 5.54
C ILE A 91 -1.84 6.03 4.48
N ASP A 92 -1.77 5.65 3.21
CA ASP A 92 -2.04 6.56 2.09
C ASP A 92 -3.49 7.02 2.08
N SER A 93 -4.44 6.13 2.31
CA SER A 93 -5.87 6.46 2.41
C SER A 93 -6.14 7.50 3.48
N ARG A 94 -5.50 7.38 4.66
CA ARG A 94 -5.63 8.40 5.72
C ARG A 94 -5.08 9.76 5.31
N ARG A 95 -3.96 9.78 4.58
CA ARG A 95 -3.36 11.02 4.06
C ARG A 95 -4.23 11.65 2.98
N ILE A 96 -4.72 10.85 2.03
CA ILE A 96 -5.58 11.30 0.94
C ILE A 96 -6.89 11.86 1.50
N ASN A 97 -7.54 11.17 2.45
CA ASN A 97 -8.79 11.64 3.05
C ASN A 97 -8.63 13.02 3.69
N ARG A 98 -7.53 13.27 4.41
CA ARG A 98 -7.23 14.61 4.97
C ARG A 98 -7.08 15.67 3.88
N GLN A 99 -6.32 15.37 2.83
CA GLN A 99 -6.14 16.30 1.70
C GLN A 99 -7.45 16.59 0.96
N VAL A 100 -8.28 15.58 0.77
CA VAL A 100 -9.61 15.68 0.17
C VAL A 100 -10.51 16.58 1.01
N GLU A 101 -10.53 16.41 2.32
CA GLU A 101 -11.29 17.26 3.23
C GLU A 101 -10.87 18.74 3.15
N GLU A 102 -9.56 19.00 3.08
CA GLU A 102 -8.98 20.34 2.96
C GLU A 102 -9.28 21.01 1.61
N LEU A 103 -9.31 20.24 0.52
CA LEU A 103 -9.53 20.75 -0.85
C LEU A 103 -11.00 20.78 -1.27
N SER A 104 -11.88 20.15 -0.48
CA SER A 104 -13.31 20.11 -0.74
C SER A 104 -13.94 21.50 -0.56
N PHE A 105 -14.76 21.90 -1.53
CA PHE A 105 -15.58 23.12 -1.42
C PHE A 105 -17.06 22.75 -1.29
N GLU A 106 -17.83 23.65 -0.71
CA GLU A 106 -19.28 23.52 -0.62
C GLU A 106 -19.93 24.10 -1.88
N GLU A 107 -20.85 23.33 -2.48
CA GLU A 107 -21.71 23.83 -3.54
C GLU A 107 -22.66 24.88 -2.94
N THR A 108 -22.51 26.14 -3.34
CA THR A 108 -23.44 27.23 -2.99
C THR A 108 -24.59 27.23 -4.00
N ASP A 109 -25.83 27.07 -3.50
CA ASP A 109 -27.08 27.18 -4.28
C ASP A 109 -27.26 28.56 -4.93
#